data_AF-A0A2K3PMJ4-F1
#
_entry.id   AF-A0A2K3PMJ4-F1
#
_cell.length_a   1.000
_cell.length_b   1.000
_cell.length_c   1.000
_cell.angle_alpha   90.00
_cell.angle_beta   90.00
_cell.angle_gamma   90.00
#
_symmetry.space_group_name_H-M   'P 1'
#
loop_
_entity.id
_entity.type
_entity.pdbx_description
1 polymer ?
#
loop_
_entity_poly.entity_id
_entity_poly.type
_entity_poly.pdbx_seq_one_letter_code
_entity_poly.pdbx_strand_id
1 'polypeptide(L)' 'MPEEDLVDIKFRLYDGSDIGPFRYSSAATVDMLKQRIVSDWPKELWRYAFLLKVCAKDLGLFGL' A
#
# COMPACT_ATOMS: atom_id res chain seq x y z
N MET A 1 -17.54 23.32 7.93
CA MET A 1 -16.19 22.85 7.56
C MET A 1 -16.33 21.35 7.46
N PRO A 2 -16.00 20.68 6.34
CA PRO A 2 -16.01 19.23 6.34
C PRO A 2 -14.96 18.81 7.36
N GLU A 3 -15.41 18.23 8.46
CA GLU A 3 -14.56 17.42 9.31
C GLU A 3 -13.91 16.39 8.39
N GLU A 4 -12.61 16.53 8.15
CA GLU A 4 -11.89 15.52 7.40
C GLU A 4 -11.99 14.24 8.23
N ASP A 5 -12.87 13.33 7.82
CA ASP A 5 -13.03 12.01 8.44
C ASP A 5 -11.73 11.24 8.24
N LEU A 6 -10.78 11.47 9.14
CA LEU A 6 -9.47 10.87 9.15
C LEU A 6 -9.55 9.52 9.86
N VAL A 7 -9.20 8.46 9.15
CA VAL A 7 -9.16 7.08 9.63
C VAL A 7 -7.71 6.64 9.85
N ASP A 8 -7.45 5.99 10.98
CA ASP A 8 -6.16 5.36 11.25
C ASP A 8 -6.17 3.91 10.73
N ILE A 9 -5.28 3.63 9.78
CA ILE A 9 -5.17 2.34 9.11
C ILE A 9 -3.84 1.68 9.46
N LYS A 10 -3.90 0.39 9.79
CA LYS A 10 -2.73 -0.44 10.10
C LYS A 10 -2.74 -1.67 9.19
N PHE A 11 -1.60 -1.97 8.58
CA PHE A 11 -1.47 -3.08 7.65
C PHE A 11 -0.79 -4.26 8.33
N ARG A 12 -1.54 -5.34 8.53
CA ARG A 12 -1.00 -6.62 9.01
C ARG A 12 -0.40 -7.38 7.83
N LEU A 13 0.86 -7.78 7.98
CA LEU A 13 1.60 -8.59 7.01
C LEU A 13 1.43 -10.09 7.30
N TYR A 14 1.82 -10.94 6.33
CA TYR A 14 1.67 -12.39 6.41
C TYR A 14 2.56 -13.05 7.48
N ASP A 15 3.66 -12.39 7.86
CA ASP A 15 4.59 -12.80 8.90
C ASP A 15 4.09 -12.43 10.31
N GLY A 16 2.92 -11.78 10.41
CA GLY A 16 2.36 -11.27 11.66
C GLY A 16 2.87 -9.87 12.03
N SER A 17 3.84 -9.33 11.28
CA SER A 17 4.33 -7.97 11.45
C SER A 17 3.27 -6.96 11.04
N ASP A 18 3.41 -5.74 11.53
CA ASP A 18 2.50 -4.66 11.23
C ASP A 18 3.25 -3.46 10.66
N ILE A 19 2.68 -2.85 9.63
CA ILE A 19 3.13 -1.56 9.11
C ILE A 19 2.06 -0.50 9.43
N GLY A 20 2.47 0.58 10.10
CA GLY A 20 1.60 1.65 10.57
C GLY A 20 1.54 1.74 12.10
N PRO A 21 0.58 2.49 12.67
CA PRO A 21 -0.62 3.06 12.05
C PRO A 21 -0.37 4.32 11.20
N PHE A 22 -1.14 4.49 10.13
CA PHE A 22 -1.12 5.65 9.25
C PHE A 22 -2.49 6.32 9.20
N ARG A 23 -2.50 7.65 9.18
CA ARG A 23 -3.73 8.43 9.14
C ARG A 23 -4.06 8.80 7.69
N TYR A 24 -5.25 8.41 7.23
CA TYR A 24 -5.74 8.69 5.89
C TYR A 24 -7.07 9.43 5.96
N SER A 25 -7.34 10.28 4.97
CA SER A 25 -8.70 10.79 4.77
C SER A 25 -9.60 9.69 4.24
N SER A 26 -10.90 9.74 4.55
CA SER A 26 -11.92 8.86 3.97
C SER A 26 -12.01 8.95 2.44
N ALA A 27 -11.46 10.02 1.84
CA ALA A 27 -11.32 10.17 0.40
C ALA A 27 -10.05 9.51 -0.19
N ALA A 28 -9.16 8.96 0.65
CA ALA A 28 -7.93 8.32 0.19
C ALA A 28 -8.24 7.07 -0.64
N THR A 29 -7.63 6.98 -1.81
CA THR A 29 -7.84 5.84 -2.71
C THR A 29 -7.03 4.64 -2.25
N VAL A 30 -7.51 3.43 -2.58
CA VAL A 30 -6.80 2.19 -2.30
C VAL A 30 -5.41 2.17 -2.96
N ASP A 31 -5.24 2.88 -4.08
CA ASP A 31 -3.94 3.03 -4.74
C ASP A 31 -2.92 3.78 -3.85
N MET A 32 -3.33 4.89 -3.23
CA MET A 32 -2.48 5.64 -2.30
C MET A 32 -2.05 4.77 -1.09
N LEU A 33 -2.98 3.97 -0.56
CA LEU A 33 -2.67 3.05 0.54
C LEU A 33 -1.65 1.99 0.12
N LYS A 34 -1.82 1.39 -1.08
CA LYS A 34 -0.87 0.41 -1.63
C LYS A 34 0.52 1.02 -1.78
N GLN A 35 0.61 2.19 -2.41
CA GLN A 35 1.89 2.90 -2.61
C GLN A 35 2.62 3.16 -1.28
N ARG A 36 1.87 3.47 -0.22
CA ARG A 36 2.47 3.68 1.10
C ARG A 36 3.05 2.38 1.69
N ILE A 37 2.30 1.29 1.63
CA ILE A 37 2.76 -0.03 2.11
C ILE A 37 4.01 -0.48 1.33
N VAL A 38 4.05 -0.23 0.01
CA VAL A 38 5.22 -0.51 -0.83
C VAL A 38 6.45 0.24 -0.31
N SER A 39 6.26 1.52 0.04
CA SER A 39 7.35 2.41 0.45
C SER A 39 7.89 2.09 1.83
N ASP A 40 7.01 1.80 2.78
CA ASP A 40 7.36 1.51 4.18
C ASP A 40 7.71 0.01 4.40
N TRP A 41 7.84 -0.77 3.32
CA TRP A 41 8.19 -2.19 3.41
C TRP A 41 9.64 -2.40 3.89
N PRO A 42 9.91 -3.32 4.83
CA PRO A 42 11.25 -3.55 5.36
C PRO A 42 12.25 -3.96 4.27
N LYS A 43 13.40 -3.24 4.24
CA LYS A 43 14.46 -3.27 3.22
C LYS A 43 15.04 -4.65 2.89
N GLU A 44 14.98 -5.60 3.82
CA GLU A 44 15.55 -6.94 3.66
C GLU A 44 14.72 -7.87 2.74
N LEU A 45 13.46 -7.54 2.46
CA LEU A 45 12.54 -8.33 1.62
C LEU A 45 12.31 -7.74 0.21
N TRP A 46 13.04 -6.68 -0.16
CA TRP A 46 12.81 -5.94 -1.41
C TRP A 46 13.08 -6.71 -2.71
N ARG A 47 13.61 -7.94 -2.66
CA ARG A 47 14.25 -8.50 -3.85
C ARG A 47 13.41 -9.34 -4.81
N TYR A 48 12.27 -9.96 -4.43
CA TYR A 48 11.70 -10.98 -5.34
C TYR A 48 10.21 -10.95 -5.68
N ALA A 49 9.29 -10.54 -4.81
CA ALA A 49 7.87 -10.89 -5.05
C ALA A 49 6.94 -9.72 -5.39
N PHE A 50 7.17 -8.54 -4.81
CA PHE A 50 6.17 -7.48 -4.85
C PHE A 50 6.33 -6.53 -6.05
N LEU A 51 7.57 -6.25 -6.46
CA LEU A 51 7.88 -5.45 -7.66
C LEU A 51 7.34 -6.06 -8.95
N LEU A 52 7.25 -7.39 -9.06
CA LEU A 52 6.68 -8.05 -10.25
C LEU A 52 5.14 -7.99 -10.31
N LYS A 53 4.45 -7.93 -9.16
CA LYS A 53 2.98 -8.04 -9.11
C LYS A 53 2.26 -6.69 -9.21
N VAL A 54 2.85 -5.63 -8.63
CA VAL A 54 2.33 -4.25 -8.76
C VAL A 54 2.66 -3.70 -10.16
N CYS A 55 3.91 -3.83 -10.59
CA CYS A 55 4.34 -3.33 -11.90
C CYS A 55 3.61 -4.04 -13.06
N ALA A 56 3.25 -5.32 -12.95
CA ALA A 56 2.53 -6.00 -14.03
C ALA A 56 1.04 -5.66 -14.14
N LYS A 57 0.40 -5.10 -13.10
CA LYS A 57 -1.05 -4.89 -13.07
C LYS A 57 -1.46 -3.44 -13.35
N ASP A 58 -0.60 -2.48 -13.03
CA ASP A 58 -0.81 -1.07 -13.38
C ASP A 58 -0.27 -0.68 -14.77
N LEU A 59 0.61 -1.48 -15.38
CA LEU A 59 1.15 -1.20 -16.73
C LEU A 59 0.33 -1.74 -17.91
N GLY A 60 -0.82 -2.40 -17.70
CA GLY A 60 -1.63 -2.92 -18.82
C GLY A 60 -0.87 -3.89 -19.76
N LEU A 61 0.22 -4.51 -19.30
CA LEU A 61 1.16 -5.26 -20.13
C LEU A 61 0.70 -6.70 -20.47
N PHE A 62 -0.59 -7.00 -20.29
CA PHE A 62 -1.24 -8.21 -20.79
C PHE A 62 -2.50 -7.78 -21.57
N GLY A 63 -2.30 -7.29 -22.80
CA GLY A 63 -3.42 -7.10 -23.72
C GLY A 63 -3.36 -5.90 -24.68
N LEU A 64 -2.18 -5.51 -25.17
CA LEU A 64 -1.98 -5.19 -26.60
C LEU A 64 -0.50 -5.34 -26.96
#